data_AF-A0A1V4LJL3-F1
#
_entry.id   AF-A0A1V4LJL3-F1
#
_cell.length_a   1.000
_cell.length_b   1.000
_cell.length_c   1.000
_cell.angle_alpha   90.00
_cell.angle_beta   90.00
_cell.angle_gamma   90.00
#
_symmetry.space_group_name_H-M   'P 1'
#
loop_
_entity.id
_entity.type
_entity.pdbx_description
1 polymer ?
#
loop_
_entity_poly.entity_id
_entity_poly.type
_entity_poly.pdbx_seq_one_letter_code
_entity_poly.pdbx_strand_id
1 'polypeptide(L)'
;MTSSTYESTMPDTLERARRMAPPLLGRTNALLDELEWSRVELQRLQAQQPAPDPDKALARKLRAAHARESRTADLHTAIDVYVEKYRKQLRDWTDSKKSSRAKWLARLMKADAGANDAVPHWRYIESYINTMHF
;
A
#
# COMPACT_ATOMS: atom_id res chain seq x y z
N MET A 1 15.68 5.19 49.06
CA MET A 1 14.21 5.32 48.90
C MET A 1 13.91 6.78 48.60
N THR A 2 13.42 7.11 47.41
CA THR A 2 12.94 8.46 47.06
C THR A 2 11.69 8.31 46.20
N SER A 3 10.52 8.48 46.81
CA SER A 3 9.22 8.51 46.11
C SER A 3 9.09 9.83 45.34
N SER A 4 8.79 9.72 44.04
CA SER A 4 8.41 10.83 43.18
C SER A 4 6.89 11.01 43.26
N THR A 5 6.46 12.13 43.82
CA THR A 5 5.04 12.53 43.88
C THR A 5 4.71 13.26 42.58
N TYR A 6 3.89 12.64 41.73
CA TYR A 6 3.32 13.29 40.55
C TYR A 6 2.24 14.26 41.03
N GLU A 7 2.48 15.57 40.89
CA GLU A 7 1.51 16.61 41.21
C GLU A 7 0.32 16.55 40.25
N SER A 8 -0.87 16.50 40.85
CA SER A 8 -2.18 16.41 40.21
C SER A 8 -2.61 17.77 39.68
N THR A 9 -2.42 18.02 38.38
CA THR A 9 -2.95 19.20 37.68
C THR A 9 -4.43 19.01 37.34
N MET A 10 -5.33 19.22 38.32
CA MET A 10 -6.79 19.22 38.12
C MET A 10 -7.56 20.43 38.73
N PRO A 11 -7.09 21.70 38.68
CA PRO A 11 -7.95 22.83 39.03
C PRO A 11 -8.72 23.45 37.83
N ASP A 12 -8.29 23.22 36.59
CA ASP A 12 -8.79 23.96 35.41
C ASP A 12 -10.07 23.37 34.76
N THR A 13 -10.40 22.11 35.07
CA THR A 13 -11.56 21.42 34.49
C THR A 13 -12.88 21.81 35.16
N LEU A 14 -12.86 22.10 36.47
CA LEU A 14 -14.05 22.50 37.24
C LEU A 14 -14.54 23.92 36.91
N GLU A 15 -13.63 24.86 36.66
CA GLU A 15 -13.98 26.23 36.28
C GLU A 15 -14.57 26.31 34.87
N ARG A 16 -14.07 25.48 33.94
CA ARG A 16 -14.55 25.45 32.55
C ARG A 16 -15.98 24.87 32.46
N ALA A 17 -16.30 23.89 33.30
CA ALA A 17 -17.64 23.31 33.39
C ALA A 17 -18.70 24.32 33.88
N ARG A 18 -18.33 25.27 34.76
CA ARG A 18 -19.24 26.32 35.25
C ARG A 18 -19.62 27.38 34.22
N ARG A 19 -18.87 27.51 33.11
CA ARG A 19 -19.06 28.54 32.08
C ARG A 19 -19.85 28.08 30.85
N MET A 20 -20.20 26.79 30.74
CA MET A 20 -20.97 26.26 29.62
C MET A 20 -22.45 26.15 29.95
N ALA A 21 -23.32 26.61 29.04
CA ALA A 21 -24.76 26.58 29.22
C ALA A 21 -25.26 25.12 29.42
N PRO A 22 -26.25 24.88 30.31
CA PRO A 22 -26.73 23.54 30.67
C PRO A 22 -27.01 22.57 29.51
N PRO A 23 -27.58 22.98 28.35
CA PRO A 23 -27.85 22.02 27.26
C PRO A 23 -26.58 21.55 26.53
N LEU A 24 -25.47 22.28 26.63
CA LEU A 24 -24.21 21.90 25.99
C LEU A 24 -23.46 20.83 26.80
N LEU A 25 -23.53 20.89 28.13
CA LEU A 25 -22.91 19.89 29.02
C LEU A 25 -23.56 18.50 28.87
N GLY A 26 -24.90 18.44 28.78
CA GLY A 26 -25.60 17.17 28.55
C GLY A 26 -25.25 16.54 27.20
N ARG A 27 -25.08 17.35 26.15
CA ARG A 27 -24.70 16.89 24.81
C ARG A 27 -23.24 16.44 24.72
N THR A 28 -22.32 17.11 25.42
CA THR A 28 -20.91 16.68 25.45
C THR A 28 -20.71 15.41 26.24
N ASN A 29 -21.45 15.24 27.34
CA ASN A 29 -21.40 14.02 28.15
C ASN A 29 -21.97 12.82 27.38
N ALA A 30 -23.10 12.99 26.68
CA ALA A 30 -23.67 11.94 25.85
C ALA A 30 -22.71 11.47 24.72
N LEU A 31 -21.99 12.40 24.07
CA LEU A 31 -21.00 12.05 23.04
C LEU A 31 -19.76 11.35 23.62
N LEU A 32 -19.35 11.71 24.83
CA LEU A 32 -18.28 11.03 25.54
C LEU A 32 -18.71 9.62 25.94
N ASP A 33 -19.93 9.44 26.45
CA ASP A 33 -20.50 8.15 26.81
C ASP A 33 -20.63 7.23 25.57
N GLU A 34 -21.04 7.76 24.40
CA GLU A 34 -21.08 7.01 23.14
C GLU A 34 -19.67 6.60 22.64
N LEU A 35 -18.66 7.48 22.82
CA LEU A 35 -17.27 7.17 22.50
C LEU A 35 -16.67 6.12 23.43
N GLU A 36 -17.02 6.16 24.72
CA GLU A 36 -16.60 5.14 25.68
C GLU A 36 -17.28 3.81 25.39
N TRP A 37 -18.58 3.82 25.09
CA TRP A 37 -19.33 2.62 24.73
C TRP A 37 -18.77 1.97 23.44
N SER A 38 -18.50 2.76 22.41
CA SER A 38 -17.91 2.25 21.16
C SER A 38 -16.51 1.68 21.35
N ARG A 39 -15.69 2.24 22.25
CA ARG A 39 -14.38 1.68 22.63
C ARG A 39 -14.52 0.36 23.37
N VAL A 40 -15.44 0.28 24.33
CA VAL A 40 -15.73 -0.95 25.09
C VAL A 40 -16.22 -2.05 24.16
N GLU A 41 -17.12 -1.73 23.23
CA GLU A 41 -17.63 -2.71 22.27
C GLU A 41 -16.56 -3.15 21.26
N LEU A 42 -15.71 -2.25 20.78
CA LEU A 42 -14.55 -2.63 19.95
C LEU A 42 -13.59 -3.55 20.69
N GLN A 43 -13.32 -3.28 21.97
CA GLN A 43 -12.45 -4.11 22.79
C GLN A 43 -13.07 -5.48 23.07
N ARG A 44 -14.39 -5.53 23.31
CA ARG A 44 -15.16 -6.77 23.44
C ARG A 44 -15.13 -7.59 22.15
N LEU A 45 -15.34 -6.96 21.00
CA LEU A 45 -15.30 -7.61 19.69
C LEU A 45 -13.90 -8.12 19.35
N GLN A 46 -12.85 -7.37 19.69
CA GLN A 46 -11.46 -7.83 19.55
C GLN A 46 -11.16 -9.02 20.47
N ALA A 47 -11.64 -9.00 21.72
CA ALA A 47 -11.46 -10.11 22.67
C ALA A 47 -12.23 -11.39 22.27
N GLN A 48 -13.30 -11.25 21.48
CA GLN A 48 -14.06 -12.38 20.92
C GLN A 48 -13.50 -12.88 19.59
N GLN A 49 -12.49 -12.22 19.01
CA GLN A 49 -11.88 -12.75 17.79
C GLN A 49 -11.10 -14.03 18.13
N PRO A 50 -11.34 -15.13 17.41
CA PRO A 50 -10.52 -16.32 17.56
C PRO A 50 -9.06 -15.97 17.27
N ALA A 51 -8.13 -16.57 18.02
CA ALA A 51 -6.71 -16.38 17.80
C ALA A 51 -6.37 -16.60 16.31
N PRO A 52 -5.60 -15.69 15.68
CA PRO A 52 -5.30 -15.80 14.27
C PRO A 52 -4.55 -17.11 14.01
N ASP A 53 -5.18 -17.97 13.22
CA ASP A 53 -4.62 -19.26 12.83
C ASP A 53 -3.32 -19.03 12.02
N PRO A 54 -2.16 -19.47 12.52
CA PRO A 54 -0.87 -19.23 11.89
C PRO A 54 -0.79 -19.86 10.50
N ASP A 55 -1.46 -20.99 10.27
CA ASP A 55 -1.44 -21.70 8.99
C ASP A 55 -2.27 -20.95 7.94
N LYS A 56 -3.41 -20.38 8.33
CA LYS A 56 -4.19 -19.49 7.45
C LYS A 56 -3.42 -18.22 7.10
N ALA A 57 -2.70 -17.65 8.05
CA ALA A 57 -1.86 -16.48 7.80
C ALA A 57 -0.71 -16.80 6.83
N LEU A 58 -0.07 -17.96 6.98
CA LEU A 58 0.98 -18.44 6.10
C LEU A 58 0.43 -18.74 4.70
N ALA A 59 -0.69 -19.45 4.59
CA ALA A 59 -1.35 -19.73 3.32
C ALA A 59 -1.75 -18.44 2.57
N ARG A 60 -2.22 -17.41 3.28
CA ARG A 60 -2.50 -16.09 2.68
C ARG A 60 -1.23 -15.44 2.14
N LYS A 61 -0.12 -15.50 2.87
CA LYS A 61 1.18 -14.98 2.40
C LYS A 61 1.66 -15.72 1.16
N LEU A 62 1.56 -17.05 1.15
CA LEU A 62 1.94 -17.87 0.00
C LEU A 62 1.09 -17.56 -1.24
N ARG A 63 -0.24 -17.47 -1.10
CA ARG A 63 -1.12 -17.08 -2.22
C ARG A 63 -0.78 -15.69 -2.76
N ALA A 64 -0.50 -14.74 -1.85
CA ALA A 64 -0.10 -13.39 -2.26
C ALA A 64 1.26 -13.37 -2.97
N ALA A 65 2.23 -14.19 -2.53
CA ALA A 65 3.51 -14.33 -3.19
C ALA A 65 3.35 -14.94 -4.60
N HIS A 66 2.60 -16.03 -4.72
CA HIS A 66 2.32 -16.68 -6.01
C HIS A 66 1.59 -15.73 -6.98
N ALA A 67 0.59 -14.98 -6.51
CA ALA A 67 -0.11 -14.02 -7.36
C ALA A 67 0.81 -12.89 -7.86
N ARG A 68 1.77 -12.45 -7.04
CA ARG A 68 2.78 -11.47 -7.45
C ARG A 68 3.75 -12.06 -8.48
N GLU A 69 4.22 -13.28 -8.25
CA GLU A 69 5.13 -13.97 -9.16
C GLU A 69 4.50 -14.22 -10.53
N SER A 70 3.26 -14.70 -10.56
CA SER A 70 2.48 -14.87 -11.79
C SER A 70 2.37 -13.56 -12.56
N ARG A 71 2.02 -12.46 -11.89
CA ARG A 71 1.91 -11.15 -12.54
C ARG A 71 3.25 -10.68 -13.11
N THR A 72 4.35 -10.90 -12.39
CA THR A 72 5.69 -10.56 -12.87
C THR A 72 6.08 -11.40 -14.09
N ALA A 73 5.74 -12.68 -14.10
CA ALA A 73 5.97 -13.58 -15.24
C ALA A 73 5.16 -13.15 -16.48
N ASP A 74 3.91 -12.73 -16.30
CA ASP A 74 3.08 -12.20 -17.38
C ASP A 74 3.69 -10.93 -18.00
N LEU A 75 4.20 -10.02 -17.16
CA LEU A 75 4.88 -8.81 -17.63
C LEU A 75 6.17 -9.12 -18.39
N HIS A 76 6.96 -10.09 -17.94
CA HIS A 76 8.16 -10.53 -18.65
C HIS A 76 7.81 -11.15 -20.00
N THR A 77 6.82 -12.05 -20.02
CA THR A 77 6.34 -12.67 -21.26
C THR A 77 5.86 -11.62 -22.27
N ALA A 78 5.13 -10.60 -21.79
CA ALA A 78 4.70 -9.50 -22.65
C ALA A 78 5.89 -8.71 -23.22
N ILE A 79 6.97 -8.51 -22.45
CA ILE A 79 8.16 -7.82 -22.95
C ILE A 79 8.95 -8.72 -23.92
N ASP A 80 9.10 -10.02 -23.62
CA ASP A 80 9.77 -11.02 -24.45
C ASP A 80 9.23 -11.03 -25.88
N VAL A 81 7.91 -11.04 -26.03
CA VAL A 81 7.26 -11.02 -27.36
C VAL A 81 7.73 -9.84 -28.21
N TYR A 82 7.84 -8.66 -27.61
CA TYR A 82 8.28 -7.46 -28.32
C TYR A 82 9.79 -7.43 -28.52
N VAL A 83 10.55 -7.92 -27.53
CA VAL A 83 12.00 -8.06 -27.63
C VAL A 83 12.37 -8.98 -28.79
N GLU A 84 11.75 -10.15 -28.91
CA GLU A 84 12.04 -11.07 -30.01
C GLU A 84 11.58 -10.51 -31.36
N LYS A 85 10.40 -9.87 -31.41
CA LYS A 85 9.90 -9.21 -32.63
C LYS A 85 10.87 -8.13 -33.15
N TYR A 86 11.50 -7.39 -32.25
CA TYR A 86 12.38 -6.25 -32.59
C TYR A 86 13.85 -6.50 -32.25
N ARG A 87 14.26 -7.76 -32.10
CA ARG A 87 15.57 -8.15 -31.56
C ARG A 87 16.75 -7.54 -32.31
N LYS A 88 16.68 -7.55 -33.65
CA LYS A 88 17.72 -6.97 -34.51
C LYS A 88 17.89 -5.47 -34.26
N GLN A 89 16.78 -4.72 -34.16
CA GLN A 89 16.80 -3.29 -33.92
C GLN A 89 17.30 -2.94 -32.52
N LEU A 90 16.97 -3.77 -31.51
CA LEU A 90 17.46 -3.62 -30.15
C LEU A 90 18.95 -3.93 -30.02
N ARG A 91 19.47 -4.91 -30.76
CA ARG A 91 20.89 -5.28 -30.82
C ARG A 91 21.72 -4.21 -31.54
N ASP A 92 21.22 -3.73 -32.68
CA ASP A 92 21.92 -2.73 -33.51
C ASP A 92 21.71 -1.29 -32.98
N TRP A 93 21.14 -1.13 -31.78
CA TRP A 93 20.84 0.17 -31.19
C TRP A 93 22.11 0.88 -30.72
N THR A 94 22.55 1.89 -31.48
CA THR A 94 23.80 2.63 -31.24
C THR A 94 23.65 3.89 -30.39
N ASP A 95 22.42 4.29 -30.07
CA ASP A 95 22.18 5.54 -29.35
C ASP A 95 22.74 5.49 -27.92
N SER A 96 23.40 6.56 -27.51
CA SER A 96 24.17 6.64 -26.25
C SER A 96 23.32 6.51 -24.98
N LYS A 97 22.03 6.82 -25.06
CA LYS A 97 21.12 6.80 -23.92
C LYS A 97 20.52 5.40 -23.76
N LYS A 98 20.98 4.66 -22.75
CA LYS A 98 20.46 3.32 -22.37
C LYS A 98 18.92 3.27 -22.26
N SER A 99 18.30 4.36 -21.80
CA SER A 99 16.83 4.44 -21.67
C SER A 99 16.07 4.66 -22.99
N SER A 100 16.74 5.05 -24.09
CA SER A 100 16.07 5.35 -25.38
C SER A 100 15.39 4.11 -25.96
N ARG A 101 16.08 2.97 -26.00
CA ARG A 101 15.52 1.70 -26.53
C ARG A 101 14.31 1.21 -25.74
N ALA A 102 14.36 1.32 -24.41
CA ALA A 102 13.26 0.89 -23.53
C ALA A 102 12.04 1.82 -23.65
N LYS A 103 12.26 3.14 -23.76
CA LYS A 103 11.18 4.11 -24.02
C LYS A 103 10.54 3.89 -25.38
N TRP A 104 11.34 3.57 -26.39
CA TRP A 104 10.86 3.22 -27.72
C TRP A 104 9.99 1.96 -27.69
N LEU A 105 10.46 0.88 -27.04
CA LEU A 105 9.70 -0.36 -26.91
C LEU A 105 8.39 -0.14 -26.14
N ALA A 106 8.42 0.63 -25.05
CA ALA A 106 7.23 0.99 -24.27
C ALA A 106 6.17 1.72 -25.11
N ARG A 107 6.60 2.59 -26.04
CA ARG A 107 5.69 3.29 -26.96
C ARG A 107 5.06 2.33 -27.96
N LEU A 108 5.81 1.37 -28.49
CA LEU A 108 5.28 0.36 -29.39
C LEU A 108 4.24 -0.53 -28.69
N MET A 109 4.56 -1.02 -27.50
CA MET A 109 3.62 -1.80 -26.69
C MET A 109 2.34 -1.01 -26.40
N LYS A 110 2.46 0.29 -26.07
CA LYS A 110 1.29 1.15 -25.82
C LYS A 110 0.47 1.43 -27.08
N ALA A 111 1.11 1.53 -28.23
CA ALA A 111 0.40 1.72 -29.50
C ALA A 111 -0.42 0.48 -29.88
N ASP A 112 0.10 -0.71 -29.61
CA ASP A 112 -0.54 -1.99 -29.98
C ASP A 112 -1.62 -2.40 -28.97
N ALA A 113 -1.40 -2.16 -27.67
CA ALA A 113 -2.31 -2.60 -26.59
C ALA A 113 -3.57 -1.69 -26.43
N GLY A 114 -3.63 -0.55 -27.12
CA GLY A 114 -4.76 0.38 -27.02
C GLY A 114 -4.86 1.08 -25.65
N ALA A 115 -5.95 1.82 -25.43
CA ALA A 115 -6.09 2.71 -24.25
C ALA A 115 -6.33 1.99 -22.91
N ASN A 116 -6.72 0.70 -22.94
CA ASN A 116 -7.21 -0.02 -21.76
C ASN A 116 -6.22 -1.02 -21.18
N ASP A 117 -5.12 -1.33 -21.87
CA ASP A 117 -4.15 -2.31 -21.38
C ASP A 117 -2.99 -1.66 -20.62
N ALA A 118 -2.70 -2.24 -19.45
CA ALA A 118 -1.64 -1.80 -18.57
C ALA A 118 -0.27 -2.24 -19.12
N VAL A 119 0.34 -1.41 -19.96
CA VAL A 119 1.69 -1.61 -20.46
C VAL A 119 2.74 -1.37 -19.36
N PRO A 120 3.78 -2.21 -19.25
CA PRO A 120 4.87 -1.99 -18.30
C PRO A 120 5.55 -0.62 -18.50
N HIS A 121 5.88 0.06 -17.41
CA HIS A 121 6.59 1.33 -17.48
C HIS A 121 8.01 1.15 -18.06
N TRP A 122 8.51 2.12 -18.84
CA TRP A 122 9.79 2.01 -19.56
C TRP A 122 11.00 1.67 -18.67
N ARG A 123 11.02 2.11 -17.39
CA ARG A 123 12.09 1.75 -16.43
C ARG A 123 12.12 0.26 -16.11
N TYR A 124 10.94 -0.36 -16.05
CA TYR A 124 10.81 -1.80 -15.82
C TYR A 124 11.34 -2.56 -17.04
N ILE A 125 10.93 -2.13 -18.23
CA ILE A 125 11.42 -2.67 -19.51
C ILE A 125 12.93 -2.51 -19.62
N GLU A 126 13.49 -1.35 -19.27
CA GLU A 126 14.94 -1.13 -19.27
C GLU A 126 15.67 -2.09 -18.34
N SER A 127 15.16 -2.26 -17.12
CA SER A 127 15.76 -3.19 -16.14
C SER A 127 15.76 -4.62 -16.67
N TYR A 128 14.65 -5.05 -17.28
CA TYR A 128 14.51 -6.37 -17.85
C TYR A 128 15.38 -6.60 -19.10
N ILE A 129 15.41 -5.65 -20.04
CA ILE A 129 16.31 -5.71 -21.20
C ILE A 129 17.78 -5.74 -20.74
N ASN A 130 18.13 -5.07 -19.64
CA ASN A 130 19.49 -5.13 -19.11
C ASN A 130 19.85 -6.49 -18.47
N THR A 131 18.85 -7.27 -18.03
CA THR A 131 19.08 -8.67 -17.62
C THR A 131 19.23 -9.63 -18.81
N MET A 132 18.81 -9.21 -20.00
CA MET A 132 18.97 -9.96 -21.23
C MET A 132 20.32 -9.62 -21.88
N HIS A 133 21.15 -10.64 -22.07
CA HIS A 133 22.37 -10.50 -22.84
C HIS A 133 22.03 -10.64 -24.34
N PHE A 134 22.12 -9.53 -25.09
CA PHE A 134 21.79 -9.45 -26.52
C PHE A 134 22.99 -9.63 -27.44
#